data_AF-A0A383A9T6-F1
#
_entry.id   AF-A0A383A9T6-F1
#
_cell.length_a   1.000
_cell.length_b   1.000
_cell.length_c   1.000
_cell.angle_alpha   90.00
_cell.angle_beta   90.00
_cell.angle_gamma   90.00
#
_symmetry.space_group_name_H-M   'P 1'
#
loop_
_entity.id
_entity.type
_entity.pdbx_description
1 polymer ?
#
loop_
_entity_poly.entity_id
_entity_poly.type
_entity_poly.pdbx_seq_one_letter_code
_entity_poly.pdbx_strand_id
1 'polypeptide(L)'
;MSLEPILSIRSAEIGFKDLSPLLEGANLEIKSGEIVGIIGRSGIGKTTLIRTIAGLVRPLSGEVLFSGGNISHSTRGSIGLIPQRLGLVQHQTVGYNVLIGALPN
;
A
#
# COMPACT_ATOMS: atom_id res chain seq x y z
N MET A 1 -11.97 13.78 -16.25
CA MET A 1 -11.25 12.75 -15.47
C MET A 1 -10.03 12.34 -16.28
N SER A 2 -8.85 12.30 -15.66
CA SER A 2 -7.64 11.76 -16.31
C SER A 2 -7.87 10.28 -16.63
N LEU A 3 -7.43 9.83 -17.82
CA LEU A 3 -7.46 8.42 -18.20
C LEU A 3 -6.32 7.62 -17.57
N GLU A 4 -5.32 8.32 -17.00
CA GLU A 4 -4.15 7.67 -16.43
C GLU A 4 -4.47 7.03 -15.07
N PRO A 5 -3.92 5.82 -14.81
CA PRO A 5 -4.08 5.16 -13.53
C PRO A 5 -3.43 5.98 -12.40
N ILE A 6 -4.12 6.05 -11.25
CA ILE A 6 -3.58 6.65 -10.04
C ILE A 6 -2.58 5.71 -9.35
N LEU A 7 -2.72 4.39 -9.55
CA LEU A 7 -1.79 3.38 -9.08
C LEU A 7 -1.47 2.41 -10.22
N SER A 8 -0.19 2.14 -10.43
CA SER A 8 0.27 1.09 -11.34
C SER A 8 1.29 0.18 -10.67
N ILE A 9 1.09 -1.13 -10.81
CA ILE A 9 2.07 -2.18 -10.48
C ILE A 9 2.48 -2.81 -11.80
N ARG A 10 3.79 -2.87 -12.05
CA ARG A 10 4.35 -3.34 -13.34
C ARG A 10 5.37 -4.44 -13.09
N SER A 11 5.02 -5.66 -13.50
CA SER A 11 5.85 -6.87 -13.39
C SER A 11 6.54 -7.01 -12.03
N ALA A 12 5.83 -6.68 -10.95
CA ALA A 12 6.45 -6.60 -9.63
C ALA A 12 6.52 -7.97 -8.96
N GLU A 13 7.68 -8.32 -8.43
CA GLU A 13 7.82 -9.41 -7.47
C GLU A 13 7.65 -8.86 -6.05
N ILE A 14 6.75 -9.44 -5.28
CA ILE A 14 6.38 -8.95 -3.95
C ILE A 14 6.62 -10.05 -2.94
N GLY A 15 7.43 -9.75 -1.93
CA GLY A 15 7.80 -10.70 -0.89
C GLY A 15 8.77 -10.08 0.11
N PHE A 16 9.44 -10.94 0.86
CA PHE A 16 10.52 -10.56 1.76
C PHE A 16 11.84 -11.13 1.23
N LYS A 17 12.95 -10.45 1.52
CA LYS A 17 14.27 -10.93 1.14
C LYS A 17 14.52 -12.33 1.71
N ASP A 18 15.29 -13.12 0.97
CA ASP A 18 15.74 -14.48 1.34
C ASP A 18 14.63 -15.55 1.40
N LEU A 19 13.42 -15.21 0.96
CA LEU A 19 12.30 -16.14 0.77
C LEU A 19 11.85 -16.11 -0.70
N SER A 20 11.15 -17.16 -1.13
CA SER A 20 10.47 -17.12 -2.43
C SER A 20 9.44 -15.98 -2.46
N PRO A 21 9.27 -15.27 -3.59
CA PRO A 21 8.26 -14.24 -3.72
C PRO A 21 6.86 -14.77 -3.36
N LEU A 22 6.05 -13.93 -2.74
CA LEU A 22 4.65 -14.24 -2.43
C LEU A 22 3.75 -13.99 -3.66
N LEU A 23 4.11 -12.99 -4.48
CA LEU A 23 3.52 -12.72 -5.77
C LEU A 23 4.64 -12.52 -6.79
N GLU A 24 4.50 -13.15 -7.95
CA GLU A 24 5.46 -13.09 -9.06
C GLU A 24 4.83 -12.38 -10.25
N GLY A 25 5.56 -11.44 -10.87
CA GLY A 25 5.13 -10.76 -12.09
C GLY A 25 3.78 -10.03 -11.96
N ALA A 26 3.48 -9.46 -10.79
CA ALA A 26 2.20 -8.81 -10.53
C ALA A 26 2.01 -7.57 -11.44
N ASN A 27 0.84 -7.47 -12.06
CA ASN A 27 0.44 -6.33 -12.89
C ASN A 27 -0.96 -5.87 -12.45
N LEU A 28 -1.10 -4.58 -12.16
CA LEU A 28 -2.35 -3.99 -11.70
C LEU A 28 -2.38 -2.50 -12.04
N GLU A 29 -3.51 -2.03 -12.54
CA GLU A 29 -3.78 -0.60 -12.71
C GLU A 29 -5.08 -0.26 -11.99
N ILE A 30 -5.06 0.82 -11.22
CA ILE A 30 -6.25 1.37 -10.55
C ILE A 30 -6.38 2.82 -10.98
N LYS A 31 -7.58 3.21 -11.40
CA LYS A 31 -7.93 4.58 -11.77
C LYS A 31 -8.50 5.36 -10.58
N SER A 32 -8.43 6.68 -10.67
CA SER A 32 -9.02 7.56 -9.66
C SER A 32 -10.52 7.30 -9.53
N GLY A 33 -11.00 7.10 -8.31
CA GLY A 33 -12.41 6.83 -7.99
C GLY A 33 -12.81 5.36 -7.99
N GLU A 34 -11.91 4.44 -8.34
CA GLU A 34 -12.20 3.00 -8.28
C GLU A 34 -12.16 2.44 -6.86
N ILE A 35 -13.07 1.51 -6.59
CA ILE A 35 -13.09 0.69 -5.36
C ILE A 35 -12.71 -0.72 -5.78
N VAL A 36 -11.58 -1.22 -5.27
CA VAL A 36 -11.02 -2.52 -5.66
C VAL A 36 -11.04 -3.48 -4.47
N GLY A 37 -11.58 -4.68 -4.69
CA GLY A 37 -11.53 -5.78 -3.72
C GLY A 37 -10.39 -6.75 -4.02
N ILE A 38 -9.54 -7.03 -3.04
CA ILE A 38 -8.47 -8.05 -3.14
C ILE A 38 -8.89 -9.29 -2.36
N ILE A 39 -9.16 -10.38 -3.06
CA ILE A 39 -9.59 -11.66 -2.47
C ILE A 39 -8.54 -12.75 -2.63
N GLY A 40 -8.57 -13.75 -1.76
CA GLY A 40 -7.66 -14.89 -1.81
C GLY A 40 -7.47 -15.55 -0.45
N ARG A 41 -6.87 -16.75 -0.43
CA ARG A 41 -6.61 -17.52 0.79
C ARG A 41 -5.70 -16.76 1.77
N SER A 42 -5.79 -17.08 3.06
CA SER A 42 -4.85 -16.53 4.06
C SER A 42 -3.42 -16.95 3.71
N GLY A 43 -2.44 -16.07 3.95
CA GLY A 43 -1.02 -16.35 3.67
C GLY A 43 -0.54 -16.07 2.24
N ILE A 44 -1.42 -15.86 1.26
CA ILE A 44 -1.03 -15.63 -0.16
C ILE A 44 -0.40 -14.25 -0.45
N GLY A 45 -0.12 -13.44 0.58
CA GLY A 45 0.55 -12.15 0.41
C GLY A 45 -0.34 -10.93 0.20
N LYS A 46 -1.68 -11.01 0.37
CA LYS A 46 -2.58 -9.83 0.26
C LYS A 46 -2.15 -8.65 1.14
N THR A 47 -1.84 -8.91 2.41
CA THR A 47 -1.37 -7.87 3.33
C THR A 47 -0.02 -7.31 2.90
N THR A 48 0.85 -8.15 2.31
CA THR A 48 2.15 -7.72 1.77
C THR A 48 1.96 -6.85 0.53
N LEU A 49 1.05 -7.20 -0.37
CA LEU A 49 0.66 -6.37 -1.53
C LEU A 49 0.16 -5.00 -1.07
N ILE A 50 -0.78 -4.95 -0.13
CA ILE A 50 -1.31 -3.68 0.43
C ILE A 50 -0.19 -2.85 1.06
N ARG A 51 0.71 -3.46 1.84
CA ARG A 51 1.87 -2.77 2.41
C ARG A 51 2.85 -2.28 1.35
N THR A 52 2.99 -2.99 0.24
CA THR A 52 3.85 -2.60 -0.89
C THR A 52 3.26 -1.38 -1.61
N ILE A 53 1.95 -1.38 -1.85
CA ILE A 53 1.20 -0.23 -2.37
C ILE A 53 1.30 0.97 -1.42
N ALA A 54 1.29 0.74 -0.10
CA ALA A 54 1.48 1.81 0.89
C ALA A 54 2.95 2.26 1.05
N GLY A 55 3.89 1.73 0.25
CA GLY A 55 5.32 2.08 0.33
C GLY A 55 6.05 1.54 1.57
N LEU A 56 5.42 0.68 2.38
CA LEU A 56 5.98 0.11 3.60
C LEU A 56 6.85 -1.12 3.35
N VAL A 57 6.63 -1.80 2.23
CA VAL A 57 7.43 -2.93 1.75
C VAL A 57 7.89 -2.57 0.35
N ARG A 58 9.19 -2.66 0.07
CA ARG A 58 9.68 -2.48 -1.30
C ARG A 58 9.45 -3.77 -2.10
N PRO A 59 9.02 -3.69 -3.37
CA PRO A 59 9.01 -4.88 -4.22
C PRO A 59 10.45 -5.42 -4.37
N LEU A 60 10.58 -6.73 -4.57
CA LEU A 60 11.86 -7.40 -4.81
C LEU A 60 12.41 -7.05 -6.19
N SER A 61 11.53 -6.90 -7.18
CA SER A 61 11.81 -6.44 -8.54
C SER A 61 10.56 -5.77 -9.14
N GLY A 62 10.72 -5.12 -10.29
CA GLY A 62 9.64 -4.36 -10.94
C GLY A 62 9.30 -3.05 -10.22
N GLU A 63 8.14 -2.47 -10.53
CA GLU A 63 7.79 -1.11 -10.11
C GLU A 63 6.38 -0.99 -9.52
N VAL A 64 6.25 -0.08 -8.56
CA VAL A 64 4.98 0.39 -8.00
C VAL A 64 4.97 1.91 -8.07
N LEU A 65 4.02 2.45 -8.84
CA LEU A 65 3.90 3.85 -9.18
C LEU A 65 2.59 4.41 -8.61
N PHE A 66 2.64 5.59 -8.01
CA PHE A 66 1.48 6.34 -7.55
C PHE A 66 1.49 7.74 -8.17
N SER A 67 0.38 8.11 -8.80
CA SER A 67 0.22 9.37 -9.53
C SER A 67 1.36 9.65 -10.52
N GLY A 68 1.83 8.61 -11.21
CA GLY A 68 2.92 8.67 -12.20
C GLY A 68 4.35 8.66 -11.64
N GLY A 69 4.53 8.76 -10.32
CA GLY A 69 5.85 8.71 -9.66
C GLY A 69 6.09 7.41 -8.89
N ASN A 70 7.35 7.07 -8.60
CA ASN A 70 7.66 5.91 -7.78
C ASN A 70 7.10 6.07 -6.36
N ILE A 71 6.46 5.01 -5.84
CA ILE A 71 5.82 5.01 -4.52
C ILE A 71 6.76 5.41 -3.38
N SER A 72 8.05 5.11 -3.51
CA SER A 72 9.08 5.43 -2.52
C SER A 72 9.35 6.93 -2.36
N HIS A 73 8.89 7.76 -3.30
CA HIS A 73 8.97 9.22 -3.26
C HIS A 73 7.62 9.88 -2.92
N SER A 74 6.60 9.09 -2.57
CA SER A 74 5.30 9.64 -2.21
C SER A 74 5.39 10.49 -0.93
N THR A 75 4.75 11.66 -0.97
CA THR A 75 4.67 12.56 0.18
C THR A 75 3.78 11.96 1.26
N ARG A 76 4.10 12.20 2.53
CA ARG A 76 3.22 11.86 3.66
C ARG A 76 1.82 12.45 3.42
N GLY A 77 0.79 11.64 3.63
CA GLY A 77 -0.60 12.03 3.42
C GLY A 77 -1.15 11.70 2.03
N SER A 78 -0.31 11.37 1.05
CA SER A 78 -0.77 10.97 -0.29
C SER A 78 -1.43 9.58 -0.30
N ILE A 79 -1.04 8.70 0.63
CA ILE A 79 -1.60 7.35 0.77
C ILE A 79 -1.90 7.08 2.24
N GLY A 80 -3.12 6.64 2.53
CA GLY A 80 -3.54 6.19 3.85
C GLY A 80 -3.63 4.67 3.92
N LEU A 81 -3.11 4.08 5.00
CA LEU A 81 -3.23 2.66 5.30
C LEU A 81 -3.91 2.45 6.65
N ILE A 82 -5.01 1.69 6.65
CA ILE A 82 -5.62 1.19 7.88
C ILE A 82 -5.07 -0.23 8.13
N PRO A 83 -4.26 -0.45 9.18
CA PRO A 83 -3.67 -1.76 9.44
C PRO A 83 -4.70 -2.75 10.00
N GLN A 84 -4.45 -4.04 9.76
CA GLN A 84 -5.32 -5.11 10.27
C GLN A 84 -5.40 -5.15 11.81
N ARG A 85 -4.31 -4.83 12.51
CA ARG A 85 -4.29 -4.63 13.95
C ARG A 85 -4.02 -3.15 14.23
N LEU A 86 -4.96 -2.51 14.91
CA LEU A 86 -4.83 -1.09 15.25
C LEU A 86 -3.80 -0.91 16.36
N GLY A 87 -2.85 0.01 16.16
CA GLY A 87 -1.86 0.42 17.15
C GLY A 87 -2.36 1.59 17.98
N LEU A 88 -3.53 1.44 18.63
CA LEU A 88 -4.11 2.53 19.42
C LEU A 88 -3.28 2.80 20.68
N VAL A 89 -3.12 4.08 21.02
CA VAL A 89 -2.55 4.50 22.29
C VAL A 89 -3.62 4.37 23.36
N GLN A 90 -3.59 3.26 24.11
CA GLN A 90 -4.70 2.82 24.96
C GLN A 90 -5.03 3.78 26.12
N HIS A 91 -4.06 4.56 26.59
CA HIS A 91 -4.22 5.49 27.71
C HIS A 91 -4.54 6.93 27.24
N GLN A 92 -4.99 7.09 26.00
CA GLN A 92 -5.32 8.37 25.39
C GLN A 92 -6.76 8.40 24.87
N THR A 93 -7.29 9.59 24.61
CA THR A 93 -8.66 9.75 24.10
C THR A 93 -8.77 9.28 22.64
N VAL A 94 -10.01 9.04 22.20
CA VAL A 94 -10.30 8.79 20.78
C VAL A 94 -9.83 9.98 19.92
N GLY A 95 -10.09 11.20 20.38
CA GLY A 95 -9.66 12.43 19.70
C GLY A 95 -8.15 12.47 19.51
N TYR A 96 -7.37 12.10 20.52
CA TYR A 96 -5.91 12.00 20.40
C TYR A 96 -5.49 10.99 19.33
N ASN A 97 -6.06 9.78 19.34
CA ASN A 97 -5.73 8.74 18.36
C ASN A 97 -6.12 9.11 16.92
N VAL A 98 -7.18 9.90 16.73
CA VAL A 98 -7.53 10.47 15.41
C VAL A 98 -6.53 11.54 15.01
N LEU A 99 -6.20 12.45 15.94
CA LEU A 99 -5.35 13.61 15.68
C LEU A 99 -3.93 13.20 15.24
N ILE A 100 -3.33 12.19 15.88
CA ILE A 100 -1.99 11.71 15.52
C ILE A 100 -1.92 11.14 14.08
N GLY A 101 -3.05 10.70 13.52
CA GLY A 101 -3.13 10.25 12.12
C GLY A 101 -3.42 11.39 11.14
N ALA A 102 -4.06 12.47 11.61
CA ALA A 102 -4.49 13.59 10.79
C ALA A 102 -3.45 14.73 10.69
N LEU A 103 -2.58 14.88 11.69
CA LEU A 103 -1.58 15.95 11.70
C LEU A 103 -0.32 15.53 10.93
N PRO A 104 0.14 16.33 9.94
CA PRO A 104 1.49 16.21 9.43
C PRO A 104 2.50 16.64 10.51
N ASN A 105 3.66 16.00 10.52
CA ASN A 105 4.83 16.51 11.26
C ASN A 105 5.37 17.76 10.58
#